data_AF-A0A7W7YNF0-F1
#
_entry.id   AF-A0A7W7YNF0-F1
#
_cell.length_a   1.000
_cell.length_b   1.000
_cell.length_c   1.000
_cell.angle_alpha   90.00
_cell.angle_beta   90.00
_cell.angle_gamma   90.00
#
_symmetry.space_group_name_H-M   'P 1'
#
loop_
_entity.id
_entity.type
_entity.pdbx_description
1 polymer ?
#
loop_
_entity_poly.entity_id
_entity_poly.type
_entity_poly.pdbx_seq_one_letter_code
_entity_poly.pdbx_strand_id
1 'polypeptide(L)'
;MPQPVAAGLLKQYLEQRQVAGQTHVGLRPGVLDKMTGRSARPAVAPQRAPEPRRVAESFSEERAAPASLLREAFVAPVVVTPAPAPARVAAAKAPTAVPTLIEVPGMTKAEKLTALAQIAEQSPEARALGTLRETMVFAVGSPDAEIMFIGEAPGSEEERQQEPFVGPAGQKLTGIIKAMGLDRSEVYISNICKFRPAMENQGWSNRPPTTVEMKTCLPYIFTEISIVQPKVLVALGKTAAEGLGLSGPVSKLRGQFYEVQGLPTMVTFHPSYILREEKLADGGRVAKRQVWEDMLQVMEKTGLPISDKQRGYFKK
;
A
#
# COMPACT_ATOMS: atom_id res chain seq x y z
N MET A 1 25.88 -14.52 -37.89
CA MET A 1 25.49 -13.12 -38.17
C MET A 1 24.36 -12.77 -37.19
N PRO A 2 24.60 -11.96 -36.14
CA PRO A 2 23.51 -11.54 -35.26
C PRO A 2 22.57 -10.60 -36.04
N GLN A 3 21.27 -10.78 -35.86
CA GLN A 3 20.25 -10.13 -36.70
C GLN A 3 20.27 -8.59 -36.56
N PRO A 4 20.06 -7.84 -37.65
CA PRO A 4 20.20 -6.38 -37.72
C PRO A 4 19.24 -5.59 -36.80
N VAL A 5 18.23 -6.24 -36.22
CA VAL A 5 17.21 -5.61 -35.36
C VAL A 5 17.73 -5.29 -33.95
N ALA A 6 18.59 -6.15 -33.39
CA ALA A 6 19.06 -5.99 -32.01
C ALA A 6 20.07 -4.84 -31.84
N ALA A 7 20.92 -4.62 -32.85
CA ALA A 7 21.86 -3.51 -32.88
C ALA A 7 21.14 -2.15 -33.00
N GLY A 8 20.04 -2.10 -33.77
CA GLY A 8 19.20 -0.90 -33.91
C GLY A 8 18.54 -0.48 -32.59
N LEU A 9 17.98 -1.45 -31.86
CA LEU A 9 17.35 -1.20 -30.55
C LEU A 9 18.34 -0.72 -29.49
N LEU A 10 19.57 -1.26 -29.50
CA LEU A 10 20.62 -0.80 -28.58
C LEU A 10 21.08 0.62 -28.90
N LYS A 11 21.23 0.95 -30.19
CA LYS A 11 21.58 2.31 -30.64
C LYS A 11 20.53 3.33 -30.19
N GLN A 12 19.25 3.04 -30.42
CA GLN A 12 18.14 3.91 -30.02
C GLN A 12 18.08 4.11 -28.50
N TYR A 13 18.34 3.05 -27.72
CA TYR A 13 18.39 3.11 -26.26
C TYR A 13 19.54 3.98 -25.74
N LEU A 14 20.73 3.89 -26.35
CA LEU A 14 21.88 4.70 -25.97
C LEU A 14 21.69 6.18 -26.35
N GLU A 15 21.10 6.46 -27.52
CA GLU A 15 20.76 7.82 -27.95
C GLU A 15 19.77 8.49 -26.99
N GLN A 16 18.73 7.77 -26.55
CA GLN A 16 17.77 8.29 -25.55
C GLN A 16 18.45 8.65 -24.23
N ARG A 17 19.43 7.85 -23.78
CA ARG A 17 20.17 8.13 -22.54
C ARG A 17 21.17 9.28 -22.67
N GLN A 18 21.78 9.43 -23.84
CA GLN A 18 22.64 10.57 -24.15
C GLN A 18 21.86 11.89 -24.14
N VAL A 19 20.65 11.92 -24.72
CA VAL A 19 19.75 13.08 -24.66
C VAL A 19 19.33 13.38 -23.21
N ALA A 20 19.20 12.36 -22.37
CA ALA A 20 18.93 12.50 -20.93
C ALA A 20 20.17 12.89 -20.09
N GLY A 21 21.30 13.25 -20.73
CA GLY A 21 22.53 13.69 -20.06
C GLY A 21 23.31 12.57 -19.36
N GLN A 22 22.97 11.29 -19.61
CA GLN A 22 23.67 10.16 -19.03
C GLN A 22 24.86 9.76 -19.92
N THR A 23 26.07 9.82 -19.36
CA THR A 23 27.32 9.47 -20.07
C THR A 23 27.75 8.02 -19.88
N HIS A 24 27.11 7.29 -18.97
CA HIS A 24 27.46 5.91 -18.62
C HIS A 24 26.20 5.05 -18.44
N VAL A 25 26.25 3.79 -18.86
CA VAL A 25 25.17 2.81 -18.67
C VAL A 25 25.73 1.59 -17.94
N GLY A 26 25.22 1.32 -16.74
CA GLY A 26 25.58 0.12 -15.98
C GLY A 26 24.94 -1.14 -16.57
N LEU A 27 25.76 -2.14 -16.90
CA LEU A 27 25.28 -3.45 -17.35
C LEU A 27 25.38 -4.46 -16.22
N ARG A 28 24.34 -5.30 -16.07
CA ARG A 28 24.40 -6.44 -15.15
C ARG A 28 25.35 -7.50 -15.70
N PRO A 29 26.06 -8.26 -14.84
CA PRO A 29 26.90 -9.38 -15.27
C PRO A 29 26.10 -10.36 -16.16
N GLY A 30 26.70 -10.80 -17.26
CA GLY A 30 26.10 -11.73 -18.22
C GLY A 30 25.18 -11.11 -19.29
N VAL A 31 24.94 -9.79 -19.27
CA VAL A 31 24.17 -9.12 -20.34
C VAL A 31 24.93 -9.11 -21.67
N LEU A 32 26.24 -8.89 -21.64
CA LEU A 32 27.11 -8.91 -22.83
C LEU A 32 27.22 -10.33 -23.43
N ASP A 33 27.24 -11.37 -22.60
CA ASP A 33 27.29 -12.76 -23.04
C ASP A 33 26.00 -13.17 -23.77
N LYS A 34 24.85 -12.70 -23.28
CA LYS A 34 23.54 -12.88 -23.91
C LYS A 34 23.41 -12.14 -25.25
N MET A 35 24.08 -10.99 -25.40
CA MET A 35 24.09 -10.23 -26.65
C MET A 35 25.02 -10.83 -27.71
N THR A 36 26.12 -11.47 -27.30
CA THR A 36 27.12 -12.06 -28.21
C THR A 36 26.87 -13.54 -28.51
N GLY A 37 25.87 -14.17 -27.86
CA GLY A 37 25.46 -15.55 -28.13
C GLY A 37 26.47 -16.61 -27.66
N ARG A 38 27.40 -16.26 -26.76
CA ARG A 38 28.35 -17.22 -26.18
C ARG A 38 27.82 -17.74 -24.84
N SER A 39 27.43 -19.02 -24.80
CA SER A 39 27.09 -19.73 -23.56
C SER A 39 28.33 -20.42 -23.00
N ALA A 40 28.75 -20.07 -21.78
CA ALA A 40 29.75 -20.84 -21.04
C ALA A 40 29.10 -22.08 -20.40
N ARG A 41 29.71 -23.26 -20.57
CA ARG A 41 29.26 -24.53 -19.99
C ARG A 41 29.28 -24.48 -18.44
N PRO A 42 28.38 -25.20 -17.75
CA PRO A 42 28.32 -25.19 -16.28
C PRO A 42 29.48 -25.99 -15.67
N ALA A 43 30.08 -25.45 -14.62
CA ALA A 43 31.07 -26.12 -13.79
C ALA A 43 30.41 -27.17 -12.88
N VAL A 44 31.04 -28.34 -12.79
CA VAL A 44 30.67 -29.47 -11.94
C VAL A 44 30.97 -29.13 -10.47
N ALA A 45 30.04 -29.45 -9.56
CA ALA A 45 30.19 -29.24 -8.12
C ALA A 45 31.18 -30.25 -7.48
N PRO A 46 32.06 -29.83 -6.55
CA PRO A 46 32.86 -30.78 -5.78
C PRO A 46 32.10 -31.26 -4.52
N GLN A 47 32.29 -32.55 -4.24
CA GLN A 47 31.76 -33.29 -3.09
C GLN A 47 32.39 -32.84 -1.76
N ARG A 48 31.65 -33.01 -0.65
CA ARG A 48 32.12 -32.78 0.72
C ARG A 48 33.05 -33.90 1.20
N ALA A 49 34.07 -33.53 1.97
CA ALA A 49 34.91 -34.41 2.80
C ALA A 49 34.89 -33.92 4.27
N PRO A 50 35.18 -34.79 5.26
CA PRO A 50 34.67 -34.69 6.64
C PRO A 50 35.58 -33.90 7.61
N GLU A 51 34.97 -33.43 8.72
CA GLU A 51 35.62 -32.72 9.84
C GLU A 51 36.62 -33.58 10.62
N PRO A 52 37.70 -32.99 11.17
CA PRO A 52 38.46 -33.59 12.26
C PRO A 52 38.11 -32.98 13.63
N ARG A 53 38.17 -33.86 14.62
CA ARG A 53 37.89 -33.69 16.06
C ARG A 53 38.87 -32.75 16.77
N ARG A 54 38.37 -32.21 17.90
CA ARG A 54 39.11 -31.50 18.97
C ARG A 54 40.31 -32.27 19.51
N VAL A 55 41.36 -31.53 19.87
CA VAL A 55 42.30 -31.85 20.96
C VAL A 55 42.56 -30.58 21.77
N ALA A 56 42.63 -30.73 23.09
CA ALA A 56 42.89 -29.70 24.10
C ALA A 56 44.39 -29.65 24.48
N GLU A 57 44.81 -28.55 25.13
CA GLU A 57 45.97 -28.33 26.04
C GLU A 57 46.40 -26.84 25.88
N SER A 58 46.24 -25.92 26.85
CA SER A 58 46.79 -25.72 28.22
C SER A 58 48.14 -25.01 28.26
N PHE A 59 48.35 -24.24 29.35
CA PHE A 59 49.50 -23.39 29.78
C PHE A 59 49.48 -21.93 29.28
N SER A 60 49.76 -20.84 30.03
CA SER A 60 49.77 -20.42 31.46
C SER A 60 50.76 -19.23 31.56
N GLU A 61 50.36 -18.14 32.26
CA GLU A 61 51.21 -17.12 32.94
C GLU A 61 52.18 -16.27 32.06
N GLU A 62 52.56 -15.01 32.32
CA GLU A 62 52.51 -14.09 33.48
C GLU A 62 52.94 -12.66 33.03
N ARG A 63 52.42 -11.60 33.71
CA ARG A 63 53.04 -10.28 34.07
C ARG A 63 53.61 -9.34 32.97
N ALA A 64 53.67 -8.00 33.06
CA ALA A 64 53.46 -6.99 34.11
C ALA A 64 53.09 -5.62 33.48
N ALA A 65 52.47 -4.73 34.27
CA ALA A 65 52.29 -3.29 34.03
C ALA A 65 53.56 -2.48 34.43
N PRO A 66 53.65 -1.16 34.13
CA PRO A 66 53.15 -0.11 35.06
C PRO A 66 52.37 1.04 34.35
N ALA A 67 51.30 1.62 34.94
CA ALA A 67 51.23 2.82 35.82
C ALA A 67 51.91 4.09 35.25
N SER A 68 51.39 5.32 35.26
CA SER A 68 50.19 6.02 35.74
C SER A 68 50.15 7.37 34.95
N LEU A 69 49.03 8.09 34.83
CA LEU A 69 48.76 9.26 35.67
C LEU A 69 47.31 9.75 35.48
N LEU A 70 46.71 10.05 36.63
CA LEU A 70 45.35 10.49 36.89
C LEU A 70 45.07 11.92 36.41
N ARG A 71 43.82 12.16 35.99
CA ARG A 71 43.09 13.35 36.44
C ARG A 71 41.58 13.07 36.50
N GLU A 72 41.05 13.22 37.70
CA GLU A 72 39.65 13.00 38.07
C GLU A 72 38.72 14.08 37.52
N ALA A 73 37.50 13.68 37.17
CA ALA A 73 36.33 14.55 37.26
C ALA A 73 35.11 13.68 37.66
N PHE A 74 34.63 13.90 38.88
CA PHE A 74 33.39 13.38 39.44
C PHE A 74 32.18 13.75 38.57
N VAL A 75 31.33 12.77 38.21
CA VAL A 75 29.88 12.99 37.96
C VAL A 75 29.11 11.78 38.51
N ALA A 76 28.09 12.07 39.31
CA ALA A 76 27.26 11.15 40.09
C ALA A 76 26.47 10.12 39.24
N PRO A 77 26.02 8.98 39.82
CA PRO A 77 25.23 7.99 39.11
C PRO A 77 23.83 8.55 38.76
N VAL A 78 23.54 8.63 37.46
CA VAL A 78 22.20 8.92 36.95
C VAL A 78 21.31 7.70 37.20
N VAL A 79 20.35 7.87 38.09
CA VAL A 79 19.22 6.95 38.28
C VAL A 79 18.44 6.89 36.97
N VAL A 80 18.48 5.74 36.29
CA VAL A 80 17.66 5.49 35.09
C VAL A 80 16.23 5.20 35.55
N THR A 81 15.39 6.23 35.54
CA THR A 81 13.93 6.05 35.57
C THR A 81 13.47 5.42 34.25
N PRO A 82 12.57 4.42 34.28
CA PRO A 82 12.02 3.86 33.05
C PRO A 82 11.24 4.94 32.28
N ALA A 83 11.53 5.03 30.97
CA ALA A 83 10.86 5.97 30.06
C ALA A 83 9.34 5.75 30.08
N PRO A 84 8.52 6.82 30.09
CA PRO A 84 7.08 6.68 30.04
C PRO A 84 6.68 6.09 28.67
N ALA A 85 5.67 5.21 28.69
CA ALA A 85 5.03 4.69 27.49
C ALA A 85 4.63 5.84 26.54
N PRO A 86 4.70 5.67 25.21
CA PRO A 86 4.41 6.75 24.29
C PRO A 86 2.97 7.20 24.48
N ALA A 87 2.82 8.47 24.83
CA ALA A 87 1.53 9.14 24.91
C ALA A 87 0.77 8.95 23.60
N ARG A 88 -0.44 8.40 23.71
CA ARG A 88 -1.41 8.25 22.63
C ARG A 88 -1.68 9.66 22.06
N VAL A 89 -1.10 9.94 20.90
CA VAL A 89 -1.28 11.23 20.21
C VAL A 89 -2.77 11.39 19.90
N ALA A 90 -3.34 12.52 20.33
CA ALA A 90 -4.72 12.88 20.04
C ALA A 90 -4.95 12.84 18.53
N ALA A 91 -6.06 12.21 18.10
CA ALA A 91 -6.47 12.15 16.72
C ALA A 91 -6.50 13.59 16.15
N ALA A 92 -5.61 13.88 15.19
CA ALA A 92 -5.64 15.16 14.51
C ALA A 92 -6.96 15.27 13.74
N LYS A 93 -7.83 16.19 14.15
CA LYS A 93 -9.08 16.48 13.45
C LYS A 93 -8.76 17.07 12.07
N ALA A 94 -9.21 16.40 11.01
CA ALA A 94 -9.22 16.99 9.68
C ALA A 94 -10.12 18.23 9.66
N PRO A 95 -9.80 19.28 8.87
CA PRO A 95 -10.63 20.48 8.78
C PRO A 95 -12.02 20.15 8.26
N THR A 96 -13.03 20.53 9.04
CA THR A 96 -14.46 20.24 8.86
C THR A 96 -15.09 21.19 7.84
N ALA A 97 -14.91 20.92 6.54
CA ALA A 97 -15.95 21.29 5.59
C ALA A 97 -17.06 20.22 5.71
N VAL A 98 -18.29 20.64 6.01
CA VAL A 98 -19.44 19.72 6.01
C VAL A 98 -19.58 19.19 4.57
N PRO A 99 -19.52 17.88 4.35
CA PRO A 99 -19.59 17.34 3.00
C PRO A 99 -20.98 17.57 2.44
N THR A 100 -21.06 17.92 1.15
CA THR A 100 -22.33 17.95 0.44
C THR A 100 -22.83 16.51 0.28
N LEU A 101 -23.95 16.18 0.94
CA LEU A 101 -24.62 14.90 0.78
C LEU A 101 -25.70 15.01 -0.29
N ILE A 102 -25.90 13.91 -1.02
CA ILE A 102 -26.93 13.80 -2.05
C ILE A 102 -28.19 13.23 -1.40
N GLU A 103 -29.33 13.88 -1.63
CA GLU A 103 -30.62 13.30 -1.25
C GLU A 103 -30.92 12.09 -2.13
N VAL A 104 -31.09 10.93 -1.48
CA VAL A 104 -31.32 9.65 -2.16
C VAL A 104 -32.67 9.08 -1.74
N PRO A 105 -33.53 8.70 -2.71
CA PRO A 105 -34.77 8.00 -2.40
C PRO A 105 -34.48 6.56 -1.92
N GLY A 106 -35.42 5.98 -1.17
CA GLY A 106 -35.34 4.59 -0.69
C GLY A 106 -35.61 4.48 0.81
N MET A 107 -36.18 3.34 1.22
CA MET A 107 -36.50 3.04 2.61
C MET A 107 -35.37 2.26 3.28
N THR A 108 -34.76 1.33 2.55
CA THR A 108 -33.63 0.52 3.04
C THR A 108 -32.28 1.12 2.60
N LYS A 109 -31.20 0.75 3.29
CA LYS A 109 -29.84 1.13 2.86
C LYS A 109 -29.50 0.63 1.45
N ALA A 110 -29.91 -0.60 1.12
CA ALA A 110 -29.68 -1.20 -0.20
C ALA A 110 -30.39 -0.42 -1.32
N GLU A 111 -31.65 -0.03 -1.10
CA GLU A 111 -32.40 0.81 -2.04
C GLU A 111 -31.74 2.18 -2.23
N LYS A 112 -31.34 2.83 -1.12
CA LYS A 112 -30.65 4.13 -1.16
C LYS A 112 -29.33 4.06 -1.92
N LEU A 113 -28.53 3.02 -1.71
CA LEU A 113 -27.29 2.81 -2.45
C LEU A 113 -27.54 2.54 -3.94
N THR A 114 -28.59 1.80 -4.27
CA THR A 114 -28.99 1.57 -5.67
C THR A 114 -29.41 2.87 -6.34
N ALA A 115 -30.22 3.70 -5.67
CA ALA A 115 -30.59 5.02 -6.17
C ALA A 115 -29.38 5.94 -6.31
N LEU A 116 -28.47 5.94 -5.34
CA LEU A 116 -27.22 6.71 -5.40
C LEU A 116 -26.37 6.32 -6.59
N ALA A 117 -26.24 5.02 -6.88
CA ALA A 117 -25.51 4.52 -8.04
C ALA A 117 -26.12 5.06 -9.35
N GLN A 118 -27.45 5.03 -9.48
CA GLN A 118 -28.14 5.57 -10.67
C GLN A 118 -27.91 7.07 -10.85
N ILE A 119 -27.93 7.84 -9.75
CA ILE A 119 -27.62 9.29 -9.78
C ILE A 119 -26.17 9.51 -10.19
N ALA A 120 -25.23 8.77 -9.60
CA ALA A 120 -23.80 8.89 -9.88
C ALA A 120 -23.47 8.54 -11.33
N GLU A 121 -24.09 7.51 -11.88
CA GLU A 121 -23.91 7.10 -13.28
C GLU A 121 -24.28 8.20 -14.26
N GLN A 122 -25.27 9.02 -13.89
CA GLN A 122 -25.80 10.12 -14.69
C GLN A 122 -25.18 11.48 -14.35
N SER A 123 -24.13 11.53 -13.52
CA SER A 123 -23.51 12.78 -13.06
C SER A 123 -23.10 13.70 -14.22
N PRO A 124 -23.78 14.86 -14.40
CA PRO A 124 -23.38 15.82 -15.42
C PRO A 124 -22.03 16.46 -15.09
N GLU A 125 -21.71 16.66 -13.81
CA GLU A 125 -20.45 17.25 -13.38
C GLU A 125 -19.25 16.35 -13.70
N ALA A 126 -19.37 15.04 -13.47
CA ALA A 126 -18.31 14.09 -13.82
C ALA A 126 -18.11 14.00 -15.33
N ARG A 127 -19.21 13.95 -16.09
CA ARG A 127 -19.18 13.88 -17.56
C ARG A 127 -18.62 15.15 -18.20
N ALA A 128 -18.93 16.32 -17.64
CA ALA A 128 -18.46 17.61 -18.15
C ALA A 128 -16.93 17.79 -18.03
N LEU A 129 -16.25 17.02 -17.17
CA LEU A 129 -14.79 17.12 -17.05
C LEU A 129 -14.06 16.72 -18.33
N GLY A 130 -14.57 15.75 -19.09
CA GLY A 130 -13.90 15.20 -20.28
C GLY A 130 -12.56 14.49 -20.02
N THR A 131 -12.10 14.43 -18.76
CA THR A 131 -10.86 13.79 -18.33
C THR A 131 -11.07 12.46 -17.62
N LEU A 132 -12.32 11.97 -17.59
CA LEU A 132 -12.72 10.68 -17.03
C LEU A 132 -13.24 9.78 -18.14
N ARG A 133 -13.08 8.46 -17.95
CA ARG A 133 -13.75 7.45 -18.77
C ARG A 133 -15.25 7.42 -18.44
N GLU A 134 -16.05 6.96 -19.40
CA GLU A 134 -17.52 6.96 -19.27
C GLU A 134 -18.05 5.89 -18.32
N THR A 135 -17.38 4.73 -18.28
CA THR A 135 -17.83 3.60 -17.47
C THR A 135 -17.57 3.86 -15.99
N MET A 136 -18.66 3.96 -15.24
CA MET A 136 -18.62 4.07 -13.78
C MET A 136 -18.29 2.73 -13.14
N VAL A 137 -17.55 2.78 -12.04
CA VAL A 137 -17.38 1.68 -11.10
C VAL A 137 -17.78 2.17 -9.72
N PHE A 138 -18.98 1.79 -9.28
CA PHE A 138 -19.60 2.34 -8.08
C PHE A 138 -18.97 1.79 -6.79
N ALA A 139 -19.47 0.66 -6.30
CA ALA A 139 -19.04 0.01 -5.06
C ALA A 139 -19.62 -1.41 -5.02
N VAL A 140 -19.08 -2.27 -4.15
CA VAL A 140 -19.65 -3.59 -3.86
C VAL A 140 -19.58 -3.91 -2.38
N GLY A 141 -20.36 -4.92 -1.97
CA GLY A 141 -20.34 -5.45 -0.62
C GLY A 141 -21.61 -5.18 0.16
N SER A 142 -21.54 -5.33 1.48
CA SER A 142 -22.72 -5.23 2.36
C SER A 142 -23.10 -3.78 2.66
N PRO A 143 -24.38 -3.38 2.49
CA PRO A 143 -24.90 -2.10 2.98
C PRO A 143 -24.79 -1.92 4.51
N ASP A 144 -24.64 -3.02 5.24
CA ASP A 144 -24.50 -3.07 6.70
C ASP A 144 -23.07 -3.43 7.14
N ALA A 145 -22.10 -3.25 6.25
CA ALA A 145 -20.71 -3.54 6.54
C ALA A 145 -20.18 -2.71 7.73
N GLU A 146 -19.53 -3.38 8.68
CA GLU A 146 -18.86 -2.70 9.78
C GLU A 146 -17.53 -2.05 9.37
N ILE A 147 -16.94 -2.50 8.25
CA ILE A 147 -15.69 -1.99 7.69
C ILE A 147 -15.94 -1.55 6.24
N MET A 148 -15.55 -0.32 5.94
CA MET A 148 -15.58 0.22 4.58
C MET A 148 -14.15 0.54 4.09
N PHE A 149 -13.74 -0.09 3.00
CA PHE A 149 -12.47 0.16 2.32
C PHE A 149 -12.66 1.16 1.19
N ILE A 150 -11.80 2.18 1.16
CA ILE A 150 -11.84 3.25 0.15
C ILE A 150 -10.49 3.31 -0.56
N GLY A 151 -10.49 3.04 -1.86
CA GLY A 151 -9.34 3.14 -2.76
C GLY A 151 -9.22 4.45 -3.51
N GLU A 152 -8.36 4.45 -4.52
CA GLU A 152 -8.03 5.62 -5.33
C GLU A 152 -9.05 5.87 -6.46
N ALA A 153 -9.03 5.01 -7.47
CA ALA A 153 -9.86 5.10 -8.67
C ALA A 153 -9.87 3.71 -9.35
N PRO A 154 -10.82 3.45 -10.28
CA PRO A 154 -10.87 2.21 -11.04
C PRO A 154 -9.67 2.09 -12.00
N GLY A 155 -9.17 0.87 -12.17
CA GLY A 155 -8.24 0.51 -13.24
C GLY A 155 -8.96 -0.06 -14.47
N SER A 156 -8.19 -0.61 -15.40
CA SER A 156 -8.68 -1.24 -16.63
C SER A 156 -9.60 -2.43 -16.37
N GLU A 157 -9.22 -3.31 -15.45
CA GLU A 157 -10.00 -4.50 -15.13
C GLU A 157 -11.29 -4.15 -14.40
N GLU A 158 -11.24 -3.14 -13.52
CA GLU A 158 -12.40 -2.61 -12.82
C GLU A 158 -13.37 -1.94 -13.79
N GLU A 159 -12.88 -1.10 -14.72
CA GLU A 159 -13.69 -0.49 -15.78
C GLU A 159 -14.40 -1.57 -16.61
N ARG A 160 -13.66 -2.62 -17.02
CA ARG A 160 -14.20 -3.72 -17.84
C ARG A 160 -15.26 -4.56 -17.11
N GLN A 161 -15.11 -4.75 -15.81
CA GLN A 161 -16.00 -5.62 -15.01
C GLN A 161 -17.04 -4.84 -14.22
N GLN A 162 -16.95 -3.51 -14.22
CA GLN A 162 -17.81 -2.59 -13.45
C GLN A 162 -17.83 -2.89 -11.94
N GLU A 163 -16.74 -3.49 -11.43
CA GLU A 163 -16.58 -3.85 -10.02
C GLU A 163 -15.23 -3.31 -9.51
N PRO A 164 -15.17 -2.62 -8.36
CA PRO A 164 -13.92 -2.06 -7.86
C PRO A 164 -12.99 -3.17 -7.36
N PHE A 165 -11.67 -3.00 -7.45
CA PHE A 165 -10.72 -3.97 -6.90
C PHE A 165 -10.94 -5.42 -7.39
N VAL A 166 -10.95 -5.65 -8.70
CA VAL A 166 -11.00 -6.99 -9.32
C VAL A 166 -9.67 -7.37 -10.00
N GLY A 167 -8.81 -6.41 -10.30
CA GLY A 167 -7.47 -6.63 -10.83
C GLY A 167 -6.50 -7.20 -9.77
N PRO A 168 -5.19 -7.26 -10.07
CA PRO A 168 -4.19 -7.83 -9.15
C PRO A 168 -4.17 -7.18 -7.76
N ALA A 169 -4.32 -5.86 -7.69
CA ALA A 169 -4.41 -5.13 -6.41
C ALA A 169 -5.68 -5.52 -5.63
N GLY A 170 -6.77 -5.76 -6.34
CA GLY A 170 -8.01 -6.24 -5.78
C GLY A 170 -7.94 -7.65 -5.22
N GLN A 171 -7.28 -8.57 -5.94
CA GLN A 171 -7.02 -9.92 -5.44
C GLN A 171 -6.19 -9.89 -4.14
N LYS A 172 -5.21 -8.97 -4.05
CA LYS A 172 -4.45 -8.75 -2.82
C LYS A 172 -5.33 -8.25 -1.68
N LEU A 173 -6.21 -7.27 -1.94
CA LEU A 173 -7.19 -6.78 -0.96
C LEU A 173 -8.11 -7.90 -0.48
N THR A 174 -8.66 -8.69 -1.40
CA THR A 174 -9.49 -9.86 -1.07
C THR A 174 -8.73 -10.87 -0.20
N GLY A 175 -7.44 -11.10 -0.47
CA GLY A 175 -6.60 -11.95 0.38
C GLY A 175 -6.38 -11.39 1.79
N ILE A 176 -6.26 -10.06 1.92
CA ILE A 176 -6.16 -9.37 3.22
C ILE A 176 -7.47 -9.51 4.00
N ILE A 177 -8.62 -9.24 3.36
CA ILE A 177 -9.96 -9.38 3.97
C ILE A 177 -10.18 -10.82 4.46
N LYS A 178 -9.82 -11.82 3.64
CA LYS A 178 -9.86 -13.23 4.05
C LYS A 178 -8.95 -13.54 5.24
N ALA A 179 -7.76 -12.94 5.29
CA ALA A 179 -6.87 -13.12 6.44
C ALA A 179 -7.44 -12.52 7.73
N MET A 180 -8.26 -11.47 7.64
CA MET A 180 -9.04 -10.92 8.75
C MET A 180 -10.19 -11.84 9.19
N GLY A 181 -10.47 -12.92 8.45
CA GLY A 181 -11.58 -13.83 8.75
C GLY A 181 -12.93 -13.34 8.22
N LEU A 182 -12.91 -12.48 7.21
CA LEU A 182 -14.10 -11.96 6.55
C LEU A 182 -14.13 -12.39 5.08
N ASP A 183 -15.32 -12.40 4.50
CA ASP A 183 -15.54 -12.47 3.07
C ASP A 183 -15.72 -11.07 2.47
N ARG A 184 -15.42 -10.97 1.18
CA ARG A 184 -15.54 -9.72 0.41
C ARG A 184 -16.96 -9.16 0.43
N SER A 185 -17.97 -10.01 0.54
CA SER A 185 -19.39 -9.63 0.64
C SER A 185 -19.77 -9.04 2.00
N GLU A 186 -18.98 -9.26 3.05
CA GLU A 186 -19.27 -8.78 4.41
C GLU A 186 -18.75 -7.36 4.68
N VAL A 187 -17.86 -6.88 3.83
CA VAL A 187 -17.28 -5.52 3.90
C VAL A 187 -17.86 -4.65 2.79
N TYR A 188 -17.66 -3.33 2.85
CA TYR A 188 -18.02 -2.42 1.75
C TYR A 188 -16.75 -1.91 1.07
N ILE A 189 -16.69 -1.95 -0.26
CA ILE A 189 -15.49 -1.57 -1.03
C ILE A 189 -15.85 -0.53 -2.08
N SER A 190 -15.14 0.59 -2.04
CA SER A 190 -15.38 1.77 -2.88
C SER A 190 -14.05 2.46 -3.26
N ASN A 191 -14.09 3.49 -4.09
CA ASN A 191 -12.95 4.31 -4.50
C ASN A 191 -13.31 5.80 -4.42
N ILE A 192 -12.37 6.67 -4.02
CA ILE A 192 -12.60 8.13 -3.99
C ILE A 192 -13.11 8.67 -5.32
N CYS A 193 -12.51 8.23 -6.43
CA CYS A 193 -13.01 8.53 -7.76
C CYS A 193 -13.81 7.32 -8.29
N LYS A 194 -15.01 7.57 -8.84
CA LYS A 194 -15.91 6.53 -9.36
C LYS A 194 -15.63 6.13 -10.81
N PHE A 195 -14.82 6.91 -11.49
CA PHE A 195 -14.52 6.73 -12.90
C PHE A 195 -13.02 6.59 -13.08
N ARG A 196 -12.61 5.76 -14.05
CA ARG A 196 -11.20 5.62 -14.40
C ARG A 196 -10.70 6.93 -15.02
N PRO A 197 -9.61 7.53 -14.54
CA PRO A 197 -9.09 8.75 -15.15
C PRO A 197 -8.56 8.51 -16.55
N ALA A 198 -8.95 9.36 -17.50
CA ALA A 198 -8.63 9.23 -18.91
C ALA A 198 -7.18 9.64 -19.20
N MET A 199 -6.58 8.98 -20.20
CA MET A 199 -5.29 9.35 -20.79
C MET A 199 -5.34 9.20 -22.32
N GLU A 200 -4.41 9.85 -23.01
CA GLU A 200 -4.24 9.66 -24.44
C GLU A 200 -3.78 8.22 -24.73
N ASN A 201 -4.37 7.57 -25.74
CA ASN A 201 -4.06 6.19 -26.15
C ASN A 201 -4.10 5.18 -24.98
N GLN A 202 -5.07 5.34 -24.07
CA GLN A 202 -5.17 4.55 -22.86
C GLN A 202 -5.60 3.10 -23.13
N GLY A 203 -4.66 2.16 -22.97
CA GLY A 203 -4.93 0.73 -22.84
C GLY A 203 -5.09 0.32 -21.38
N TRP A 204 -4.14 -0.47 -20.87
CA TRP A 204 -4.09 -0.95 -19.47
C TRP A 204 -3.46 0.05 -18.48
N SER A 205 -2.83 1.11 -18.99
CA SER A 205 -2.17 2.12 -18.18
C SER A 205 -3.17 2.94 -17.36
N ASN A 206 -2.78 3.32 -16.15
CA ASN A 206 -3.58 4.14 -15.23
C ASN A 206 -2.76 5.31 -14.72
N ARG A 207 -3.44 6.41 -14.40
CA ARG A 207 -2.88 7.55 -13.66
C ARG A 207 -3.73 7.81 -12.42
N PRO A 208 -3.19 8.47 -11.39
CA PRO A 208 -4.01 8.95 -10.29
C PRO A 208 -5.04 9.98 -10.77
N PRO A 209 -6.19 10.07 -10.10
CA PRO A 209 -7.15 11.14 -10.32
C PRO A 209 -6.57 12.48 -9.88
N THR A 210 -6.97 13.55 -10.56
CA THR A 210 -6.66 14.92 -10.14
C THR A 210 -7.53 15.33 -8.94
N THR A 211 -7.16 16.40 -8.25
CA THR A 211 -7.99 16.95 -7.17
C THR A 211 -9.38 17.35 -7.63
N VAL A 212 -9.53 17.83 -8.88
CA VAL A 212 -10.83 18.19 -9.45
C VAL A 212 -11.68 16.93 -9.65
N GLU A 213 -11.10 15.90 -10.28
CA GLU A 213 -11.77 14.61 -10.49
C GLU A 213 -12.20 13.95 -9.17
N MET A 214 -11.34 13.99 -8.14
CA MET A 214 -11.71 13.51 -6.82
C MET A 214 -12.87 14.32 -6.23
N LYS A 215 -12.77 15.65 -6.22
CA LYS A 215 -13.79 16.55 -5.64
C LYS A 215 -15.16 16.34 -6.28
N THR A 216 -15.22 16.11 -7.58
CA THR A 216 -16.48 15.80 -8.29
C THR A 216 -17.12 14.51 -7.80
N CYS A 217 -16.34 13.52 -7.36
CA CYS A 217 -16.86 12.26 -6.85
C CYS A 217 -17.12 12.26 -5.33
N LEU A 218 -16.58 13.20 -4.56
CA LEU A 218 -16.71 13.24 -3.10
C LEU A 218 -18.16 13.23 -2.58
N PRO A 219 -19.13 13.94 -3.19
CA PRO A 219 -20.52 13.87 -2.74
C PRO A 219 -21.07 12.44 -2.72
N TYR A 220 -20.75 11.61 -3.72
CA TYR A 220 -21.17 10.20 -3.74
C TYR A 220 -20.53 9.40 -2.61
N ILE A 221 -19.23 9.60 -2.36
CA ILE A 221 -18.50 8.87 -1.31
C ILE A 221 -19.00 9.22 0.08
N PHE A 222 -19.19 10.51 0.36
CA PHE A 222 -19.73 10.91 1.66
C PHE A 222 -21.18 10.46 1.83
N THR A 223 -21.96 10.42 0.75
CA THR A 223 -23.31 9.84 0.78
C THR A 223 -23.27 8.33 1.05
N GLU A 224 -22.37 7.56 0.41
CA GLU A 224 -22.15 6.13 0.73
C GLU A 224 -21.79 5.93 2.20
N ILE A 225 -20.83 6.68 2.72
CA ILE A 225 -20.43 6.63 4.14
C ILE A 225 -21.63 6.92 5.05
N SER A 226 -22.45 7.91 4.69
CA SER A 226 -23.64 8.30 5.47
C SER A 226 -24.75 7.24 5.46
N ILE A 227 -24.87 6.47 4.36
CA ILE A 227 -25.87 5.40 4.23
C ILE A 227 -25.39 4.13 4.94
N VAL A 228 -24.14 3.72 4.69
CA VAL A 228 -23.57 2.48 5.24
C VAL A 228 -23.36 2.60 6.76
N GLN A 229 -22.85 3.76 7.21
CA GLN A 229 -22.48 4.04 8.59
C GLN A 229 -21.56 2.95 9.21
N PRO A 230 -20.40 2.67 8.58
CA PRO A 230 -19.50 1.64 9.07
C PRO A 230 -18.89 2.04 10.43
N LYS A 231 -18.46 1.05 11.21
CA LYS A 231 -17.72 1.30 12.47
C LYS A 231 -16.33 1.86 12.20
N VAL A 232 -15.68 1.46 11.10
CA VAL A 232 -14.33 1.89 10.71
C VAL A 232 -14.23 2.12 9.20
N LEU A 233 -13.59 3.22 8.82
CA LEU A 233 -13.12 3.46 7.45
C LEU A 233 -11.66 3.02 7.31
N VAL A 234 -11.31 2.45 6.16
CA VAL A 234 -9.93 2.10 5.79
C VAL A 234 -9.57 2.79 4.48
N ALA A 235 -8.73 3.83 4.55
CA ALA A 235 -8.21 4.55 3.41
C ALA A 235 -6.98 3.85 2.83
N LEU A 236 -7.09 3.34 1.61
CA LEU A 236 -6.06 2.58 0.93
C LEU A 236 -5.17 3.51 0.10
N GLY A 237 -4.08 3.97 0.70
CA GLY A 237 -3.07 4.81 0.04
C GLY A 237 -3.33 6.30 0.12
N LYS A 238 -2.47 7.06 -0.57
CA LYS A 238 -2.37 8.52 -0.45
C LYS A 238 -3.64 9.21 -0.96
N THR A 239 -4.06 8.84 -2.16
CA THR A 239 -5.20 9.48 -2.84
C THR A 239 -6.51 9.26 -2.09
N ALA A 240 -6.70 8.06 -1.52
CA ALA A 240 -7.81 7.77 -0.64
C ALA A 240 -7.81 8.66 0.61
N ALA A 241 -6.66 8.77 1.28
CA ALA A 241 -6.50 9.62 2.45
C ALA A 241 -6.76 11.10 2.12
N GLU A 242 -6.19 11.61 1.03
CA GLU A 242 -6.36 13.01 0.60
C GLU A 242 -7.83 13.32 0.24
N GLY A 243 -8.51 12.41 -0.45
CA GLY A 243 -9.94 12.56 -0.75
C GLY A 243 -10.81 12.64 0.50
N LEU A 244 -10.43 11.93 1.57
CA LEU A 244 -11.09 11.99 2.88
C LEU A 244 -10.64 13.18 3.75
N GLY A 245 -9.81 14.08 3.23
CA GLY A 245 -9.32 15.26 3.94
C GLY A 245 -8.11 15.01 4.85
N LEU A 246 -7.47 13.83 4.75
CA LEU A 246 -6.25 13.50 5.47
C LEU A 246 -5.03 13.79 4.59
N SER A 247 -4.18 14.72 5.02
CA SER A 247 -3.00 15.12 4.25
C SER A 247 -1.70 14.59 4.87
N GLY A 248 -0.80 14.09 4.03
CA GLY A 248 0.54 13.69 4.42
C GLY A 248 1.04 12.43 3.71
N PRO A 249 2.32 12.08 3.88
CA PRO A 249 2.85 10.81 3.37
C PRO A 249 2.19 9.63 4.06
N VAL A 250 1.76 8.62 3.29
CA VAL A 250 1.13 7.40 3.82
C VAL A 250 1.99 6.72 4.88
N SER A 251 3.32 6.73 4.70
CA SER A 251 4.26 6.17 5.68
C SER A 251 4.19 6.83 7.07
N LYS A 252 3.78 8.10 7.15
CA LYS A 252 3.57 8.83 8.41
C LYS A 252 2.14 8.69 8.92
N LEU A 253 1.17 8.60 8.01
CA LEU A 253 -0.25 8.51 8.38
C LEU A 253 -0.62 7.12 8.89
N ARG A 254 -0.03 6.06 8.33
CA ARG A 254 -0.48 4.69 8.58
C ARG A 254 -0.28 4.23 10.02
N GLY A 255 -1.11 3.27 10.44
CA GLY A 255 -1.06 2.68 11.77
C GLY A 255 -1.60 3.58 12.87
N GLN A 256 -2.29 4.66 12.50
CA GLN A 256 -2.97 5.59 13.40
C GLN A 256 -4.42 5.76 12.95
N PHE A 257 -5.31 5.98 13.92
CA PHE A 257 -6.70 6.33 13.65
C PHE A 257 -6.89 7.84 13.61
N TYR A 258 -7.52 8.30 12.54
CA TYR A 258 -8.03 9.66 12.36
C TYR A 258 -9.55 9.66 12.48
N GLU A 259 -10.15 10.84 12.44
CA GLU A 259 -11.60 11.02 12.44
C GLU A 259 -12.01 11.65 11.11
N VAL A 260 -12.91 10.97 10.38
CA VAL A 260 -13.51 11.47 9.13
C VAL A 260 -15.00 11.26 9.26
N GLN A 261 -15.80 12.34 9.15
CA GLN A 261 -17.25 12.29 9.36
C GLN A 261 -17.66 11.66 10.71
N GLY A 262 -16.87 11.89 11.77
CA GLY A 262 -17.10 11.28 13.08
C GLY A 262 -16.75 9.79 13.17
N LEU A 263 -16.24 9.18 12.09
CA LEU A 263 -15.88 7.77 12.03
C LEU A 263 -14.37 7.56 12.21
N PRO A 264 -13.94 6.57 13.03
CA PRO A 264 -12.56 6.15 13.09
C PRO A 264 -12.06 5.70 11.71
N THR A 265 -10.96 6.30 11.26
CA THR A 265 -10.40 6.08 9.93
C THR A 265 -8.95 5.64 10.02
N MET A 266 -8.65 4.43 9.57
CA MET A 266 -7.29 3.90 9.44
C MET A 266 -6.75 4.24 8.05
N VAL A 267 -5.57 4.85 7.97
CA VAL A 267 -4.82 4.96 6.71
C VAL A 267 -3.86 3.78 6.61
N THR A 268 -3.74 3.17 5.44
CA THR A 268 -2.74 2.13 5.18
C THR A 268 -2.22 2.20 3.75
N PHE A 269 -1.25 1.35 3.41
CA PHE A 269 -0.75 1.27 2.04
C PHE A 269 -1.79 0.69 1.09
N HIS A 270 -1.87 1.26 -0.11
CA HIS A 270 -2.69 0.68 -1.17
C HIS A 270 -2.16 -0.71 -1.57
N PRO A 271 -3.00 -1.71 -1.86
CA PRO A 271 -2.55 -3.06 -2.23
C PRO A 271 -1.57 -3.10 -3.42
N SER A 272 -1.67 -2.14 -4.35
CA SER A 272 -0.71 -2.00 -5.47
C SER A 272 0.71 -1.67 -5.00
N TYR A 273 0.90 -1.03 -3.84
CA TYR A 273 2.21 -0.82 -3.23
C TYR A 273 2.83 -2.15 -2.83
N ILE A 274 2.06 -3.02 -2.18
CA ILE A 274 2.51 -4.37 -1.79
C ILE A 274 2.98 -5.14 -3.03
N LEU A 275 2.21 -5.11 -4.12
CA LEU A 275 2.57 -5.80 -5.37
C LEU A 275 3.86 -5.27 -6.01
N ARG A 276 4.14 -3.96 -5.89
CA ARG A 276 5.41 -3.39 -6.36
C ARG A 276 6.57 -3.84 -5.49
N GLU A 277 6.39 -3.81 -4.17
CA GLU A 277 7.41 -4.21 -3.21
C GLU A 277 7.71 -5.72 -3.27
N GLU A 278 6.73 -6.57 -3.57
CA GLU A 278 6.92 -8.02 -3.79
C GLU A 278 7.87 -8.34 -4.96
N LYS A 279 8.05 -7.41 -5.92
CA LYS A 279 9.00 -7.58 -7.02
C LYS A 279 10.45 -7.28 -6.61
N LEU A 280 10.64 -6.70 -5.43
CA LEU A 280 11.94 -6.40 -4.83
C LEU A 280 12.25 -7.47 -3.78
N ALA A 281 13.48 -7.99 -3.76
CA ALA A 281 13.84 -9.24 -3.06
C ALA A 281 13.45 -9.30 -1.56
N ASP A 282 13.35 -8.15 -0.86
CA ASP A 282 13.02 -8.08 0.57
C ASP A 282 11.88 -7.09 0.94
N GLY A 283 11.48 -6.20 0.03
CA GLY A 283 10.53 -5.11 0.32
C GLY A 283 9.09 -5.62 0.57
N GLY A 284 8.69 -6.67 -0.15
CA GLY A 284 7.32 -7.20 -0.08
C GLY A 284 6.93 -7.71 1.30
N ARG A 285 7.88 -8.25 2.09
CA ARG A 285 7.60 -8.76 3.43
C ARG A 285 7.30 -7.63 4.42
N VAL A 286 8.08 -6.56 4.38
CA VAL A 286 7.91 -5.40 5.26
C VAL A 286 6.58 -4.70 4.96
N ALA A 287 6.27 -4.46 3.69
CA ALA A 287 5.01 -3.83 3.29
C ALA A 287 3.78 -4.66 3.69
N LYS A 288 3.81 -5.98 3.51
CA LYS A 288 2.73 -6.87 3.97
C LYS A 288 2.55 -6.82 5.48
N ARG A 289 3.67 -6.87 6.23
CA ARG A 289 3.64 -6.83 7.68
C ARG A 289 3.00 -5.54 8.18
N GLN A 290 3.39 -4.41 7.61
CA GLN A 290 2.82 -3.11 7.94
C GLN A 290 1.30 -3.08 7.69
N VAL A 291 0.85 -3.48 6.50
CA VAL A 291 -0.59 -3.52 6.21
C VAL A 291 -1.32 -4.47 7.16
N TRP A 292 -0.73 -5.62 7.50
CA TRP A 292 -1.33 -6.55 8.45
C TRP A 292 -1.42 -6.01 9.87
N GLU A 293 -0.39 -5.32 10.36
CA GLU A 293 -0.43 -4.63 11.67
C GLU A 293 -1.54 -3.56 11.72
N ASP A 294 -1.79 -2.87 10.60
CA ASP A 294 -2.91 -1.92 10.50
C ASP A 294 -4.26 -2.65 10.56
N MET A 295 -4.39 -3.79 9.87
CA MET A 295 -5.63 -4.58 9.87
C MET A 295 -5.92 -5.21 11.22
N LEU A 296 -4.91 -5.65 11.97
CA LEU A 296 -5.10 -6.11 13.35
C LEU A 296 -5.71 -5.00 14.22
N GLN A 297 -5.25 -3.76 14.10
CA GLN A 297 -5.85 -2.63 14.82
C GLN A 297 -7.29 -2.35 14.37
N VAL A 298 -7.59 -2.48 13.07
CA VAL A 298 -8.96 -2.37 12.55
C VAL A 298 -9.85 -3.46 13.15
N MET A 299 -9.40 -4.71 13.17
CA MET A 299 -10.12 -5.83 13.77
C MET A 299 -10.41 -5.61 15.26
N GLU A 300 -9.41 -5.13 16.03
CA GLU A 300 -9.60 -4.79 17.44
C GLU A 300 -10.65 -3.68 17.62
N LYS A 301 -10.61 -2.68 16.74
CA LYS A 301 -11.53 -1.53 16.79
C LYS A 301 -12.97 -1.91 16.46
N THR A 302 -13.18 -2.84 15.53
CA THR A 302 -14.52 -3.34 15.18
C THR A 302 -15.02 -4.45 16.10
N GLY A 303 -14.14 -5.04 16.91
CA GLY A 303 -14.47 -6.14 17.82
C GLY A 303 -14.43 -7.51 17.14
N LEU A 304 -13.76 -7.64 16.00
CA LEU A 304 -13.57 -8.93 15.32
C LEU A 304 -12.64 -9.83 16.16
N PRO A 305 -12.93 -11.15 16.25
CA PRO A 305 -12.07 -12.07 16.96
C PRO A 305 -10.71 -12.18 16.25
N ILE A 306 -9.62 -12.13 17.04
CA ILE A 306 -8.26 -12.24 16.54
C ILE A 306 -7.57 -13.45 17.20
N SER A 307 -7.26 -14.46 16.41
CA SER A 307 -6.52 -15.65 16.86
C SER A 307 -5.03 -15.35 17.13
N ASP A 308 -4.39 -16.18 17.95
CA ASP A 308 -2.94 -16.10 18.18
C ASP A 308 -2.12 -16.27 16.88
N LYS A 309 -2.63 -17.08 15.95
CA LYS A 309 -2.03 -17.25 14.62
C LYS A 309 -2.06 -15.93 13.83
N GLN A 310 -3.16 -15.20 13.87
CA GLN A 310 -3.28 -13.89 13.23
C GLN A 310 -2.34 -12.86 13.87
N ARG A 311 -2.29 -12.80 15.21
CA ARG A 311 -1.35 -11.92 15.94
C ARG A 311 0.11 -12.26 15.69
N GLY A 312 0.41 -13.55 15.49
CA GLY A 312 1.74 -14.09 15.30
C GLY A 312 2.22 -14.18 13.85
N TYR A 313 1.40 -13.79 12.86
CA TYR A 313 1.65 -14.11 11.45
C TYR A 313 3.03 -13.62 10.94
N PHE A 314 3.48 -12.45 11.38
CA PHE A 314 4.79 -11.88 11.01
C PHE A 314 5.84 -11.87 12.15
N LYS A 315 5.59 -12.57 13.26
CA LYS A 315 6.51 -12.60 14.41
C LYS A 315 7.66 -13.62 14.28
N LYS A 316 7.70 -14.42 13.21
CA LYS A 316 8.71 -15.47 12.96
C LYS A 316 9.81 -15.01 12.02
#